data_AF-A0A1X7V863-F1
#
_entry.id   AF-A0A1X7V863-F1
#
_cell.length_a   1.000
_cell.length_b   1.000
_cell.length_c   1.000
_cell.angle_alpha   90.00
_cell.angle_beta   90.00
_cell.angle_gamma   90.00
#
_symmetry.space_group_name_H-M   'P 1'
#
loop_
_entity.id
_entity.type
_entity.pdbx_description
1 polymer ?
#
loop_
_entity_poly.entity_id
_entity_poly.type
_entity_poly.pdbx_seq_one_letter_code
_entity_poly.pdbx_strand_id
1 'polypeptide(L)'
;MVNFKATLALKPIEKRKIFRQRAVPFPLQDNIEAELAQLEEAKIITIVCHSVWAAPIVAVTVKDDKLRLCGEYKETINTILVVD
;
A
#
# COMPACT_ATOMS: atom_id res chain seq x y z
N MET A 1 15.22 16.60 -5.85
CA MET A 1 13.80 16.34 -5.50
C MET A 1 13.25 17.55 -4.78
N VAL A 2 12.15 18.12 -5.26
CA VAL A 2 11.44 19.18 -4.54
C VAL A 2 10.64 18.50 -3.44
N ASN A 3 10.87 18.87 -2.18
CA ASN A 3 10.11 18.34 -1.04
C ASN A 3 8.69 18.90 -1.06
N PHE A 4 7.81 18.29 -1.85
CA PHE A 4 6.40 18.64 -1.90
C PHE A 4 5.61 17.76 -0.91
N LYS A 5 4.73 18.39 -0.14
CA LYS A 5 3.80 17.69 0.77
C LYS A 5 2.38 17.96 0.30
N ALA A 6 1.63 16.89 0.07
CA ALA A 6 0.19 16.95 -0.16
C ALA A 6 -0.54 16.72 1.17
N THR A 7 -1.68 17.39 1.36
CA THR A 7 -2.58 17.14 2.48
C THR A 7 -3.90 16.61 1.95
N LEU A 8 -4.34 15.47 2.48
CA LEU A 8 -5.57 14.79 2.08
C LEU A 8 -6.59 14.94 3.21
N ALA A 9 -7.77 15.49 2.90
CA ALA A 9 -8.87 15.60 3.86
C ALA A 9 -9.71 14.32 3.84
N LEU A 10 -10.10 13.85 5.04
CA LEU A 10 -10.93 12.66 5.20
C LEU A 10 -12.29 13.06 5.80
N LYS A 11 -13.35 12.37 5.38
CA LYS A 11 -14.69 12.52 5.94
C LYS A 11 -14.68 12.19 7.45
N PRO A 12 -15.47 12.91 8.27
CA PRO A 12 -15.60 12.60 9.69
C PRO A 12 -16.08 11.16 9.91
N ILE A 13 -15.29 10.45 10.71
CA ILE A 13 -15.39 9.05 11.19
C ILE A 13 -16.70 8.31 10.85
N GLU A 14 -16.63 7.48 9.82
CA GLU A 14 -17.34 6.21 9.78
C GLU A 14 -16.29 5.08 9.70
N LYS A 15 -16.08 4.39 10.84
CA LYS A 15 -15.24 3.19 11.05
C LYS A 15 -14.01 3.02 10.13
N ARG A 16 -12.81 3.14 10.72
CA ARG A 16 -11.54 2.78 10.07
C ARG A 16 -11.60 1.33 9.59
N LYS A 17 -11.36 1.11 8.30
CA LYS A 17 -11.39 -0.22 7.71
C LYS A 17 -10.00 -0.85 7.78
N ILE A 18 -9.92 -2.00 8.43
CA ILE A 18 -8.73 -2.85 8.47
C ILE A 18 -9.04 -4.08 7.62
N PHE A 19 -8.27 -4.29 6.55
CA PHE A 19 -8.40 -5.46 5.69
C PHE A 19 -7.26 -6.43 5.95
N ARG A 20 -7.59 -7.73 5.92
CA ARG A 20 -6.57 -8.78 5.94
C ARG A 20 -5.84 -8.84 4.60
N GLN A 21 -4.58 -9.27 4.64
CA GLN A 21 -3.79 -9.53 3.45
C GLN A 21 -4.49 -10.55 2.53
N ARG A 22 -4.30 -10.38 1.22
CA ARG A 22 -4.75 -11.36 0.22
C ARG A 22 -3.78 -12.55 0.22
N ALA A 23 -4.26 -13.71 -0.22
CA ALA A 23 -3.39 -14.86 -0.44
C ALA A 23 -2.40 -14.55 -1.56
N VAL A 24 -1.12 -14.83 -1.32
CA VAL A 24 -0.03 -14.61 -2.26
C VAL A 24 0.47 -15.98 -2.76
N PRO A 25 0.51 -16.21 -4.08
CA PRO A 25 1.12 -17.41 -4.65
C PRO A 25 2.56 -17.57 -4.18
N PHE A 26 2.94 -18.80 -3.79
CA PHE A 26 4.29 -19.10 -3.28
C PHE A 26 5.43 -18.57 -4.18
N PRO A 27 5.39 -18.71 -5.52
CA PRO A 27 6.47 -18.21 -6.39
C PRO A 27 6.65 -16.68 -6.40
N LEU A 28 5.68 -15.92 -5.88
CA LEU A 28 5.73 -14.46 -5.86
C LEU A 28 6.22 -13.90 -4.52
N GLN A 29 6.34 -14.73 -3.47
CA GLN A 29 6.67 -14.26 -2.13
C GLN A 29 8.07 -13.61 -2.09
N ASP A 30 9.09 -14.30 -2.59
CA ASP A 30 10.47 -13.78 -2.63
C ASP A 30 10.58 -12.46 -3.42
N ASN A 31 9.87 -12.36 -4.54
CA ASN A 31 9.84 -11.14 -5.36
C ASN A 31 9.14 -9.98 -4.64
N ILE A 32 8.06 -10.25 -3.90
CA ILE A 32 7.36 -9.23 -3.10
C ILE A 32 8.26 -8.74 -1.97
N GLU A 33 8.95 -9.65 -1.28
CA GLU A 33 9.87 -9.30 -0.19
C GLU A 33 11.03 -8.44 -0.70
N ALA A 34 11.63 -8.80 -1.85
CA ALA A 34 12.70 -8.03 -2.46
C ALA A 34 12.27 -6.61 -2.86
N GLU A 35 11.06 -6.44 -3.38
CA GLU A 35 10.52 -5.12 -3.75
C GLU A 35 10.18 -4.28 -2.50
N LEU A 36 9.62 -4.90 -1.44
CA LEU A 36 9.37 -4.21 -0.17
C LEU A 36 10.68 -3.71 0.47
N ALA A 37 11.74 -4.53 0.45
CA ALA A 37 13.05 -4.14 0.95
C ALA A 37 13.63 -2.95 0.18
N GLN A 38 13.52 -2.93 -1.16
CA GLN A 38 13.94 -1.81 -1.99
C GLN A 38 13.16 -0.53 -1.67
N LEU A 39 11.84 -0.63 -1.47
CA LEU A 39 11.00 0.53 -1.09
C LEU A 39 11.37 1.08 0.30
N GLU A 40 11.72 0.21 1.24
CA GLU A 40 12.18 0.61 2.58
C GLU A 40 13.57 1.28 2.52
N GLU A 41 14.53 0.70 1.77
CA GLU A 41 15.86 1.30 1.55
C GLU A 41 15.76 2.68 0.89
N ALA A 42 14.85 2.82 -0.08
CA ALA A 42 14.55 4.09 -0.73
C ALA A 42 13.79 5.09 0.17
N LYS A 43 13.44 4.70 1.40
CA LYS A 43 12.67 5.50 2.38
C LYS A 43 11.30 5.93 1.85
N ILE A 44 10.70 5.14 0.97
CA ILE A 44 9.34 5.35 0.45
C ILE A 44 8.32 4.80 1.45
N ILE A 45 8.64 3.66 2.07
CA ILE A 45 7.85 3.03 3.14
C ILE A 45 8.72 2.78 4.37
N THR A 46 8.08 2.45 5.49
CA THR A 46 8.74 2.08 6.75
C THR A 46 7.97 0.96 7.43
N ILE A 47 8.66 0.07 8.14
CA ILE A 47 8.02 -0.91 9.00
C ILE A 47 7.22 -0.23 10.12
N VAL A 48 6.02 -0.75 10.39
CA VAL A 48 5.14 -0.28 11.46
C VAL A 48 4.67 -1.49 12.29
N CYS A 49 4.89 -1.46 13.61
CA CYS A 49 4.46 -2.55 14.49
C CYS A 49 2.95 -2.64 14.63
N HIS A 50 2.27 -1.49 14.69
CA HIS A 50 0.82 -1.39 14.86
C HIS A 50 0.24 -0.26 14.04
N SER A 51 -0.83 -0.55 13.30
CA SER A 51 -1.58 0.46 12.55
C SER A 51 -3.08 0.26 12.75
N VAL A 52 -3.79 1.39 12.86
CA VAL A 52 -5.25 1.48 12.88
C VAL A 52 -5.86 1.48 11.47
N TRP A 53 -5.02 1.35 10.45
CA TRP A 53 -5.36 1.26 9.03
C TRP A 53 -4.58 0.13 8.38
N ALA A 54 -5.23 -0.65 7.53
CA ALA A 54 -4.56 -1.64 6.71
C ALA A 54 -5.26 -1.81 5.36
N ALA A 55 -4.51 -1.66 4.29
CA ALA A 55 -4.91 -2.01 2.93
C ALA A 55 -4.11 -3.25 2.50
N PRO A 56 -4.71 -4.21 1.80
CA PRO A 56 -3.96 -5.35 1.30
C PRO A 56 -3.06 -4.92 0.14
N ILE A 57 -1.91 -5.58 0.03
CA ILE A 57 -1.00 -5.43 -1.11
C ILE A 57 -1.55 -6.24 -2.29
N VAL A 58 -1.42 -5.68 -3.49
CA VAL A 58 -1.70 -6.31 -4.77
C VAL A 58 -0.39 -6.37 -5.54
N ALA A 59 -0.01 -7.59 -5.93
CA ALA A 59 1.18 -7.86 -6.72
C ALA A 59 0.76 -8.08 -8.18
N VAL A 60 1.23 -7.22 -9.07
CA VAL A 60 0.93 -7.30 -10.51
C VAL A 60 2.22 -7.62 -11.26
N THR A 61 2.21 -8.68 -12.06
CA THR A 61 3.32 -8.99 -12.96
C THR A 61 3.32 -8.00 -14.13
N VAL A 62 4.47 -7.40 -14.36
CA VAL A 62 4.74 -6.52 -15.50
C VAL A 62 5.57 -7.30 -16.52
N LYS A 63 5.75 -6.74 -17.72
CA LYS A 63 6.72 -7.27 -18.69
C LYS A 63 8.12 -7.32 -18.06
N ASP A 64 8.93 -8.26 -18.54
CA ASP A 64 10.32 -8.51 -18.12
C ASP A 64 10.45 -9.06 -16.68
N ASP A 65 9.50 -9.90 -16.26
CA ASP A 65 9.47 -10.57 -14.93
C ASP A 65 9.52 -9.63 -13.71
N LYS A 66 9.31 -8.33 -13.93
CA LYS A 66 9.25 -7.34 -12.86
C LYS A 66 7.90 -7.35 -12.18
N LEU A 67 7.91 -7.17 -10.87
CA LEU A 67 6.71 -7.07 -10.06
C LEU A 67 6.39 -5.60 -9.77
N ARG A 68 5.12 -5.23 -9.87
CA ARG A 68 4.63 -3.94 -9.36
C ARG A 68 3.74 -4.18 -8.14
N LEU A 69 4.16 -3.65 -7.00
CA LEU A 69 3.36 -3.63 -5.78
C LEU A 69 2.41 -2.43 -5.78
N CYS A 70 1.16 -2.66 -5.41
CA CYS A 70 0.15 -1.63 -5.26
C CYS A 70 -0.61 -1.84 -3.95
N GLY A 71 -1.03 -0.76 -3.31
CA GLY A 71 -2.00 -0.83 -2.21
C GLY A 71 -3.43 -0.82 -2.76
N GLU A 72 -4.30 -1.70 -2.28
CA GLU A 72 -5.71 -1.68 -2.64
C GLU A 72 -6.46 -0.59 -1.85
N TYR A 73 -6.53 0.60 -2.45
CA TYR A 73 -7.10 1.78 -1.82
C TYR A 73 -8.59 1.98 -2.07
N LYS A 74 -9.20 1.28 -3.04
CA LYS A 74 -10.60 1.46 -3.44
C LYS A 74 -11.55 1.23 -2.29
N GLU A 75 -11.37 0.11 -1.57
CA GLU A 75 -12.25 -0.28 -0.47
C GLU A 75 -11.82 0.31 0.89
N THR A 76 -10.67 0.97 0.95
CA THR A 76 -10.09 1.56 2.17
C THR A 76 -10.21 3.08 2.17
N ILE A 77 -9.09 3.79 2.00
CA ILE A 77 -8.97 5.24 2.17
C ILE A 77 -9.82 6.00 1.15
N ASN A 78 -9.96 5.49 -0.08
CA ASN A 78 -10.71 6.17 -1.13
C ASN A 78 -12.20 6.30 -0.80
N THR A 79 -12.75 5.41 0.04
CA THR A 79 -14.18 5.48 0.43
C THR A 79 -14.50 6.67 1.34
N ILE A 80 -13.49 7.21 2.01
CA ILE A 80 -13.63 8.31 2.98
C ILE A 80 -12.79 9.53 2.62
N LEU A 81 -12.08 9.50 1.49
CA LEU A 81 -11.37 10.66 0.98
C LEU A 81 -12.37 11.74 0.57
N VAL A 82 -12.11 12.99 0.97
CA VAL A 82 -12.83 14.15 0.45
C VAL A 82 -12.20 14.49 -0.89
N VAL A 83 -13.00 14.39 -1.96
CA VAL A 83 -12.62 14.73 -3.32
C VAL A 83 -13.45 15.96 -3.69
N ASP A 84 -12.77 17.05 -4.02
CA ASP A 84 -13.38 18.30 -4.51
C ASP A 84 -13.77 18.18 -5.99
#